data_AF-A0A3B8NK71-F1
#
_entry.id   AF-A0A3B8NK71-F1
#
_cell.length_a   1.000
_cell.length_b   1.000
_cell.length_c   1.000
_cell.angle_alpha   90.00
_cell.angle_beta   90.00
_cell.angle_gamma   90.00
#
_symmetry.space_group_name_H-M   'P 1'
#
loop_
_entity.id
_entity.type
_entity.pdbx_description
1 polymer ?
#
loop_
_entity_poly.entity_id
_entity_poly.type
_entity_poly.pdbx_seq_one_letter_code
_entity_poly.pdbx_strand_id
1 'polypeptide(L)' 'MKCFLFIFLGISQMAWSLTYEEFKDLHQQLQPDPDETWRSIPWKISVIDGQNDAMEQNKLIFIWAMDGHPMACT' A
#
# COMPACT_ATOMS: atom_id res chain seq x y z
N MET A 1 -24.89 3.90 47.98
CA MET A 1 -24.03 5.10 47.96
C MET A 1 -22.77 4.75 47.18
N LYS A 2 -22.78 4.97 45.86
CA LYS A 2 -22.15 6.15 45.21
C LYS A 2 -20.61 6.17 45.13
N CYS A 3 -19.92 5.05 45.36
CA CYS A 3 -18.48 4.94 45.03
C CYS A 3 -18.16 3.90 43.94
N PHE A 4 -19.15 3.46 43.16
CA PHE A 4 -18.95 2.53 42.04
C PHE A 4 -18.84 3.22 40.67
N LEU A 5 -18.67 4.54 40.63
CA LEU A 5 -18.85 5.34 39.41
C LEU A 5 -17.61 6.15 38.99
N PHE A 6 -16.39 5.72 39.33
CA PHE A 6 -15.18 6.48 38.95
C PHE A 6 -14.00 5.65 38.40
N ILE A 7 -14.17 4.35 38.13
CA ILE A 7 -13.06 3.54 37.59
C ILE A 7 -13.12 3.37 36.05
N PHE A 8 -14.19 3.82 35.39
CA PHE A 8 -14.43 3.52 33.97
C PHE A 8 -14.25 4.69 32.98
N LEU A 9 -13.65 5.82 33.37
CA LEU A 9 -13.58 7.02 32.51
C LEU A 9 -12.16 7.56 32.30
N GLY A 10 -11.15 6.70 32.27
CA GLY A 10 -9.75 7.14 32.24
C GLY A 10 -8.80 6.32 31.36
N ILE A 11 -9.27 5.36 30.57
CA ILE A 11 -8.42 4.76 29.53
C ILE A 11 -8.49 5.69 28.33
N SER A 12 -7.74 6.80 28.40
CA SER A 12 -7.39 7.57 27.22
C SER A 12 -6.84 6.59 26.20
N GLN A 13 -7.47 6.56 25.03
CA GLN A 13 -6.93 5.86 23.87
C GLN A 13 -5.59 6.53 23.54
N MET A 14 -4.48 5.96 24.02
CA MET A 14 -3.19 6.21 23.38
C MET A 14 -3.34 5.63 21.98
N ALA A 15 -3.63 6.49 21.01
CA ALA A 15 -3.52 6.13 19.62
C ALA A 15 -2.05 5.81 19.39
N TRP A 16 -1.73 4.52 19.25
CA TRP A 16 -0.40 4.11 18.87
C TRP A 16 -0.12 4.68 17.48
N SER A 17 0.83 5.61 17.41
CA SER A 17 1.29 6.21 16.15
C SER A 17 2.72 5.75 15.90
N LEU A 18 3.00 5.30 14.68
CA LEU A 18 4.36 5.06 14.23
C LEU A 18 5.14 6.39 14.26
N THR A 19 6.33 6.35 14.85
CA THR A 19 7.33 7.39 14.61
C THR A 19 7.81 7.31 13.16
N TYR A 20 8.42 8.40 12.67
CA TYR A 20 8.95 8.43 11.31
C TYR A 20 10.05 7.37 11.09
N GLU A 21 10.90 7.11 12.08
CA GLU A 21 11.96 6.10 11.98
C GLU A 21 11.40 4.68 11.94
N GLU A 22 10.41 4.36 12.79
CA GLU A 22 9.72 3.06 12.75
C GLU A 22 9.00 2.85 11.40
N PHE A 23 8.38 3.91 10.86
CA PHE A 23 7.79 3.84 9.52
C PHE A 23 8.85 3.57 8.46
N LYS A 24 9.98 4.27 8.49
CA LYS A 24 11.06 4.12 7.51
C LYS A 24 11.64 2.70 7.53
N ASP A 25 11.91 2.17 8.71
CA ASP A 25 12.44 0.82 8.90
C ASP A 25 11.45 -0.24 8.42
N LEU A 26 10.16 -0.10 8.77
CA LEU A 26 9.12 -1.02 8.33
C LEU A 26 8.89 -0.94 6.81
N HIS A 27 8.81 0.27 6.27
CA HIS A 27 8.62 0.50 4.85
C HIS A 27 9.76 -0.14 4.04
N GLN A 28 11.02 0.02 4.49
CA GLN A 28 12.17 -0.59 3.85
C GLN A 28 12.09 -2.12 3.85
N GLN A 29 11.65 -2.74 4.95
CA GLN A 29 11.48 -4.19 5.05
C GLN A 29 10.36 -4.75 4.16
N LEU A 30 9.34 -3.94 3.88
CA LEU A 30 8.21 -4.32 3.03
C LEU A 30 8.44 -4.03 1.55
N GLN A 31 9.55 -3.37 1.18
CA GLN A 31 9.89 -3.20 -0.22
C GLN A 31 10.40 -4.52 -0.80
N PRO A 32 10.02 -4.84 -2.05
CA PRO A 32 10.65 -5.93 -2.80
C PRO A 32 12.13 -5.63 -3.03
N ASP A 33 12.91 -6.65 -3.39
CA ASP A 33 14.32 -6.50 -3.75
C ASP A 33 14.47 -5.45 -4.88
N PRO A 34 15.44 -4.50 -4.80
CA PRO A 34 15.71 -3.52 -5.87
C PRO A 34 16.02 -4.14 -7.23
N ASP A 35 16.59 -5.35 -7.27
CA ASP A 35 17.04 -6.00 -8.50
C ASP A 35 15.93 -6.82 -9.17
N GLU A 36 14.72 -6.81 -8.62
CA GLU A 36 13.53 -7.38 -9.25
C GLU A 36 13.28 -6.78 -10.63
N THR A 37 13.28 -7.61 -11.67
CA THR A 37 13.24 -7.16 -13.08
C THR A 37 12.04 -6.27 -13.38
N TRP A 38 10.89 -6.53 -12.77
CA TRP A 38 9.67 -5.77 -13.01
C TRP A 38 9.76 -4.32 -12.54
N ARG A 39 10.66 -3.99 -11.61
CA ARG A 39 10.89 -2.60 -11.15
C ARG A 39 11.58 -1.74 -12.20
N SER A 40 12.31 -2.36 -13.14
CA SER A 40 13.00 -1.67 -14.22
C SER A 40 12.09 -1.30 -15.39
N ILE A 41 10.88 -1.87 -15.44
CA ILE A 41 9.93 -1.64 -16.53
C ILE A 41 9.31 -0.24 -16.34
N PRO A 42 9.31 0.62 -17.37
CA PRO A 42 8.72 1.95 -17.30
C PRO A 42 7.18 1.86 -17.38
N TRP A 43 6.55 1.39 -16.31
CA TRP A 43 5.11 1.20 -16.23
C TRP A 43 4.33 2.47 -16.54
N LYS A 44 3.30 2.34 -17.37
CA LYS A 44 2.29 3.38 -17.55
C LYS A 44 1.27 3.28 -16.42
N ILE A 45 1.06 4.40 -15.73
CA ILE A 45 0.06 4.51 -14.65
C ILE A 45 -1.36 4.81 -15.17
N SER A 46 -1.47 5.23 -16.44
CA SER A 46 -2.73 5.48 -17.16
C SER A 46 -3.00 4.33 -18.13
N VAL A 47 -4.15 3.69 -17.98
CA VAL A 47 -4.60 2.62 -18.90
C VAL A 47 -4.80 3.19 -20.31
N ILE A 48 -5.33 4.40 -20.43
CA ILE A 48 -5.57 5.05 -21.73
C ILE A 48 -4.25 5.35 -22.45
N ASP A 49 -3.24 5.84 -21.72
CA ASP A 49 -1.93 6.12 -22.31
C ASP A 49 -1.27 4.81 -22.78
N GLY A 50 -1.38 3.75 -21.98
CA GLY A 50 -0.89 2.42 -22.37
C GLY A 50 -1.59 1.86 -23.61
N GLN A 51 -2.90 2.11 -23.76
CA GLN A 51 -3.66 1.74 -24.97
C GLN A 51 -3.21 2.50 -26.20
N ASN A 52 -3.05 3.82 -26.10
CA ASN A 52 -2.58 4.65 -27.20
C ASN A 52 -1.19 4.22 -27.67
N ASP A 53 -0.23 4.06 -26.74
CA ASP A 53 1.13 3.61 -27.05
C ASP A 53 1.14 2.24 -27.75
N ALA A 54 0.30 1.31 -27.30
CA ALA A 54 0.22 -0.03 -27.87
C ALA A 54 -0.38 -0.01 -29.29
N MET A 55 -1.38 0.83 -29.54
CA MET A 55 -1.93 1.04 -30.88
C MET A 55 -0.91 1.66 -31.82
N GLU A 56 -0.23 2.73 -31.38
CA GLU A 56 0.80 3.40 -32.18
C GLU A 56 1.97 2.48 -32.54
N GLN A 57 2.37 1.62 -31.60
CA GLN A 57 3.49 0.70 -31.79
C GLN A 57 3.09 -0.65 -32.38
N ASN A 58 1.80 -0.90 -32.61
CA ASN A 58 1.25 -2.18 -33.01
C ASN A 58 1.72 -3.35 -32.10
N LYS A 59 1.63 -3.16 -30.79
CA LYS A 59 2.04 -4.13 -29.77
C LYS A 59 0.87 -4.53 -28.87
N LEU A 60 0.99 -5.69 -28.23
CA LEU A 60 0.07 -6.11 -27.18
C LEU A 60 0.32 -5.34 -25.88
N ILE A 61 -0.74 -5.16 -25.09
CA ILE A 61 -0.66 -4.57 -23.75
C ILE A 61 -0.51 -5.69 -22.72
N PHE A 62 0.50 -5.56 -21.86
CA PHE A 62 0.58 -6.32 -20.61
C PHE A 62 0.09 -5.43 -19.47
N ILE A 63 -0.95 -5.85 -18.76
CA ILE A 63 -1.52 -5.11 -17.62
C ILE A 63 -1.13 -5.84 -16.34
N TRP A 64 -0.34 -5.17 -15.50
CA TRP A 64 -0.15 -5.56 -14.11
C TRP A 64 -1.08 -4.73 -13.23
N ALA A 65 -2.17 -5.34 -12.80
CA ALA A 65 -3.03 -4.77 -11.79
C ALA A 65 -3.06 -5.74 -10.61
N MET A 66 -3.00 -5.23 -9.37
CA MET A 66 -3.45 -6.03 -8.24
C MET A 66 -4.97 -6.16 -8.39
N ASP A 67 -5.45 -7.38 -8.56
CA ASP A 67 -6.86 -7.71 -8.45
C ASP A 67 -7.26 -7.46 -6.99
N GLY A 68 -7.85 -6.29 -6.76
CA GLY A 68 -8.20 -5.82 -5.42
C GLY A 68 -9.28 -6.67 -4.77
N HIS A 69 -8.94 -7.86 -4.26
CA HIS A 69 -9.57 -8.32 -3.04
C HIS A 69 -9.05 -7.40 -1.92
N PRO A 70 -9.91 -6.60 -1.29
CA PRO A 70 -9.49 -5.52 -0.39
C PRO A 70 -8.75 -6.02 0.88
N MET A 71 -8.58 -7.33 1.03
CA MET A 71 -7.90 -8.00 2.15
C MET A 71 -6.70 -8.87 1.72
N ALA A 72 -6.18 -8.74 0.48
CA ALA A 72 -4.89 -9.26 0.00
C ALA A 72 -4.33 -10.55 0.66
N CYS A 73 -5.18 -11.57 0.81
CA CYS A 73 -4.83 -12.91 1.26
C CYS A 73 -5.65 -13.90 0.44
N THR A 74 -4.99 -14.59 -0.49
CA THR A 74 -5.42 -15.90 -0.99
C THR A 74 -4.29 -16.87 -0.80
#